data_AF-A0A6N4V2Q4-F1
#
_entry.id   AF-A0A6N4V2Q4-F1
#
_cell.length_a   1.000
_cell.length_b   1.000
_cell.length_c   1.000
_cell.angle_alpha   90.00
_cell.angle_beta   90.00
_cell.angle_gamma   90.00
#
_symmetry.space_group_name_H-M   'P 1'
#
loop_
_entity.id
_entity.type
_entity.pdbx_description
1 polymer ?
#
loop_
_entity_poly.entity_id
_entity_poly.type
_entity_poly.pdbx_seq_one_letter_code
_entity_poly.pdbx_strand_id
1 'polypeptide(L)'
;MELTNASGTDTAVRCTCHSIREGSGGVTFSLAMLGVLCGSCESAIAEYEEQERWDRLTPDQQRREILAGRWAAAVCGLPRRRPGAPECDVPF
;
A
#
# COMPACT_ATOMS: atom_id res chain seq x y z
N MET A 1 21.32 16.88 -22.06
CA MET A 1 20.67 15.79 -21.31
C MET A 1 19.99 16.43 -20.11
N GLU A 2 18.72 16.77 -20.26
CA GLU A 2 17.91 17.35 -19.20
C GLU A 2 17.37 16.21 -18.32
N LEU A 3 17.72 16.23 -17.04
CA LEU A 3 17.09 15.38 -16.01
C LEU A 3 15.92 16.18 -15.46
N THR A 4 14.72 15.87 -15.93
CA THR A 4 13.47 16.41 -15.38
C THR A 4 13.26 15.82 -13.99
N ASN A 5 13.34 16.69 -12.98
CA ASN A 5 12.94 16.43 -11.61
C ASN A 5 11.45 16.06 -11.56
N ALA A 6 11.15 14.77 -11.51
CA ALA A 6 9.87 14.29 -11.03
C ALA A 6 9.90 14.39 -9.50
N SER A 7 9.27 15.46 -8.99
CA SER A 7 9.01 15.68 -7.58
C SER A 7 8.02 14.62 -7.09
N GLY A 8 8.55 13.46 -6.69
CA GLY A 8 7.83 12.52 -5.85
C GLY A 8 7.69 13.16 -4.47
N THR A 9 6.49 13.12 -3.90
CA THR A 9 6.21 13.52 -2.52
C THR A 9 6.91 12.58 -1.57
N ASP A 10 8.22 12.79 -1.39
CA ASP A 10 9.09 11.99 -0.56
C ASP A 10 8.87 12.38 0.90
N THR A 11 7.77 11.88 1.47
CA THR A 11 7.81 11.53 2.88
C THR A 11 8.55 10.21 2.96
N ALA A 12 9.85 10.19 2.60
CA ALA A 12 10.73 9.08 2.91
C ALA A 12 10.69 8.95 4.43
N VAL A 13 9.83 8.06 4.91
CA VAL A 13 9.88 7.61 6.30
C VAL A 13 11.27 7.02 6.45
N ARG A 14 12.19 7.78 7.03
CA ARG A 14 13.59 7.36 7.19
C ARG A 14 13.58 5.99 7.87
N CYS A 15 14.18 4.99 7.23
CA CYS A 15 14.18 3.63 7.74
C CYS A 15 14.76 3.61 9.17
N THR A 16 13.95 3.16 10.13
CA THR A 16 14.28 3.16 11.56
C THR A 16 14.94 1.85 12.01
N CYS A 17 15.35 1.01 11.07
CA CYS A 17 15.89 -0.30 11.38
C CYS A 17 17.22 -0.21 12.15
N HIS A 18 18.00 0.85 11.89
CA HIS A 18 19.25 1.15 12.60
C HIS A 18 19.06 2.07 13.82
N SER A 19 17.83 2.51 14.11
CA SER A 19 17.57 3.32 15.30
C SER A 19 17.77 2.46 16.54
N ILE A 20 18.58 2.92 17.49
CA ILE A 20 18.73 2.25 18.79
C ILE A 20 17.43 2.42 19.58
N ARG A 21 16.95 1.32 20.15
CA ARG A 21 15.74 1.21 20.97
C ARG A 21 16.10 0.54 22.29
N GLU A 22 15.39 0.88 23.35
CA GLU A 22 15.55 0.24 24.65
C GLU A 22 14.53 -0.89 24.82
N GLY A 23 15.01 -2.07 25.16
CA GLY A 23 14.22 -3.26 25.46
C GLY A 23 13.97 -3.45 26.95
N SER A 24 13.11 -4.41 27.27
CA SER A 24 12.87 -4.81 28.66
C SER A 24 14.17 -5.25 29.33
N GLY A 25 14.54 -4.64 30.46
CA GLY A 25 15.77 -4.93 31.18
C GLY A 25 16.97 -4.03 30.83
N GLY A 26 16.76 -2.88 30.18
CA GLY A 26 17.81 -1.89 29.91
C GLY A 26 18.74 -2.26 28.76
N VAL A 27 18.36 -3.27 27.95
CA VAL A 27 19.15 -3.71 26.80
C VAL A 27 18.82 -2.80 25.61
N THR A 28 19.82 -2.13 25.07
CA THR A 28 19.66 -1.35 23.83
C THR A 28 19.93 -2.22 22.61
N PHE A 29 19.00 -2.23 21.65
CA PHE A 29 19.13 -2.97 20.40
C PHE A 29 18.69 -2.13 19.22
N SER A 30 19.03 -2.55 18.00
CA SER A 30 18.42 -2.05 16.77
C SER A 30 17.68 -3.20 16.08
N LEU A 31 16.64 -2.90 15.31
CA LEU A 31 15.91 -3.93 14.57
C LEU A 31 16.82 -4.63 13.55
N ALA A 32 17.76 -3.89 12.95
CA ALA A 32 18.80 -4.43 12.08
C ALA A 32 19.69 -5.47 12.78
N MET A 33 20.08 -5.24 14.05
CA MET A 33 20.86 -6.23 14.83
C MET A 33 20.06 -7.50 15.11
N LEU A 34 18.74 -7.39 15.24
CA LEU A 34 17.86 -8.55 15.43
C LEU A 34 17.54 -9.26 14.10
N GLY A 35 18.03 -8.75 12.96
CA GLY A 35 17.74 -9.30 11.64
C GLY A 35 16.28 -9.10 11.20
N VAL A 36 15.57 -8.15 11.80
CA VAL A 36 14.16 -7.85 11.46
C VAL A 36 14.05 -6.48 10.78
N LEU A 37 13.05 -6.38 9.91
CA LEU A 37 12.72 -5.13 9.25
C LEU A 37 11.86 -4.26 10.18
N CYS A 38 11.94 -2.96 9.92
CA CYS A 38 11.11 -1.94 10.54
C CYS A 38 9.98 -1.61 9.56
N GLY A 39 8.84 -1.13 10.08
CA GLY A 39 7.66 -0.86 9.25
C GLY A 39 7.93 0.02 8.03
N SER A 40 8.84 0.99 8.11
CA SER A 40 9.27 1.77 6.93
C SER A 40 9.91 0.91 5.83
N CYS A 41 10.86 0.06 6.20
CA CYS A 41 11.53 -0.82 5.24
C CYS A 41 10.58 -1.94 4.75
N GLU A 42 9.64 -2.41 5.58
CA GLU A 42 8.57 -3.34 5.15
C GLU A 42 7.61 -2.69 4.15
N SER A 43 7.16 -1.46 4.41
CA SER A 43 6.28 -0.72 3.49
C SER A 43 6.98 -0.45 2.16
N ALA A 44 8.26 -0.08 2.17
CA ALA A 44 9.02 0.13 0.93
C ALA A 44 9.09 -1.16 0.09
N ILE A 45 9.35 -2.31 0.71
CA ILE A 45 9.35 -3.60 0.01
C ILE A 45 7.97 -3.90 -0.57
N ALA A 46 6.91 -3.72 0.21
CA ALA A 46 5.54 -3.94 -0.26
C ALA A 46 5.18 -3.04 -1.45
N GLU A 47 5.62 -1.77 -1.44
CA GLU A 47 5.45 -0.86 -2.58
C GLU A 47 6.21 -1.33 -3.82
N TYR A 48 7.44 -1.83 -3.67
CA TYR A 48 8.20 -2.39 -4.79
C TYR A 48 7.57 -3.68 -5.34
N GLU A 49 7.11 -4.58 -4.48
CA GLU A 49 6.43 -5.82 -4.87
C GLU A 49 5.10 -5.52 -5.59
N GLU A 50 4.36 -4.53 -5.10
CA GLU A 50 3.14 -4.02 -5.72
C GLU A 50 3.42 -3.45 -7.11
N GLN A 51 4.45 -2.61 -7.24
CA GLN A 51 4.85 -2.04 -8.52
C GLN A 51 5.30 -3.12 -9.51
N GLU A 52 6.10 -4.08 -9.05
CA GLU A 52 6.53 -5.19 -9.89
C GLU A 52 5.35 -6.06 -10.34
N ARG A 53 4.37 -6.31 -9.46
CA ARG A 53 3.12 -6.97 -9.84
C ARG A 53 2.40 -6.17 -10.92
N TRP A 54 2.28 -4.86 -10.74
CA TRP A 54 1.61 -3.96 -11.67
C TRP A 54 2.26 -3.95 -13.05
N ASP A 55 3.59 -3.95 -13.09
CA ASP A 55 4.38 -3.94 -14.33
C ASP A 55 4.30 -5.27 -15.10
N ARG A 56 4.01 -6.38 -14.42
CA ARG A 56 3.78 -7.69 -15.06
C ARG A 56 2.39 -7.83 -15.69
N LEU A 57 1.45 -6.95 -15.36
CA LEU A 57 0.09 -7.01 -15.92
C LEU A 57 0.07 -6.50 -17.36
N THR A 58 -0.79 -7.12 -18.18
CA THR A 58 -1.09 -6.57 -19.50
C THR A 58 -1.93 -5.29 -19.38
N PRO A 59 -1.94 -4.42 -20.41
CA PRO A 59 -2.77 -3.22 -20.38
C PRO A 59 -4.26 -3.48 -20.13
N ASP A 60 -4.80 -4.60 -20.62
CA ASP A 60 -6.19 -5.00 -20.40
C ASP A 60 -6.43 -5.44 -18.95
N GLN A 61 -5.47 -6.11 -18.32
CA GLN A 61 -5.53 -6.50 -16.91
C GLN A 61 -5.46 -5.27 -16.01
N GLN A 62 -4.54 -4.35 -16.27
CA GLN A 62 -4.45 -3.08 -15.57
C GLN A 62 -5.76 -2.29 -15.64
N ARG A 63 -6.40 -2.24 -16.82
CA ARG A 63 -7.71 -1.59 -16.99
C ARG A 63 -8.79 -2.24 -16.13
N ARG A 64 -8.83 -3.57 -16.04
CA ARG A 64 -9.80 -4.29 -15.20
C ARG A 64 -9.58 -3.97 -13.72
N GLU A 65 -8.34 -3.95 -13.25
CA GLU A 65 -8.03 -3.63 -11.85
C GLU A 65 -8.41 -2.18 -11.49
N ILE A 66 -8.13 -1.21 -12.36
CA ILE A 66 -8.56 0.19 -12.16
C ILE A 66 -10.08 0.28 -12.07
N LEU A 67 -10.81 -0.40 -12.96
CA LEU A 67 -12.27 -0.40 -12.96
C LEU A 67 -12.81 -1.08 -11.69
N ALA A 68 -12.24 -2.22 -11.28
CA ALA A 68 -12.62 -2.92 -10.06
C ALA A 68 -12.41 -2.04 -8.81
N GLY A 69 -11.27 -1.33 -8.72
CA GLY A 69 -11.00 -0.40 -7.62
C GLY A 69 -11.99 0.77 -7.58
N ARG A 70 -12.31 1.36 -8.74
CA ARG A 70 -13.33 2.41 -8.85
C ARG A 70 -14.72 1.93 -8.42
N TRP A 71 -15.10 0.71 -8.82
CA TRP A 71 -16.36 0.11 -8.40
C TRP A 71 -16.41 -0.16 -6.89
N ALA A 72 -15.35 -0.73 -6.31
CA ALA A 72 -15.28 -0.96 -4.87
C ALA A 72 -15.42 0.34 -4.07
N ALA A 73 -14.72 1.40 -4.49
CA ALA A 73 -14.85 2.73 -3.88
C ALA A 73 -16.28 3.29 -4.01
N ALA A 74 -16.90 3.14 -5.19
CA ALA A 74 -18.28 3.56 -5.41
C ALA A 74 -19.26 2.80 -4.50
N VAL A 75 -19.11 1.47 -4.36
CA VAL A 75 -19.96 0.63 -3.51
C VAL A 75 -19.78 0.96 -2.03
N CYS A 76 -18.54 1.17 -1.55
CA CYS A 76 -18.29 1.58 -0.17
C CYS A 76 -18.89 2.95 0.18
N GLY A 77 -19.02 3.85 -0.82
CA GLY A 77 -19.66 5.16 -0.65
C GLY A 77 -21.19 5.14 -0.68
N LEU A 78 -21.81 4.01 -1.06
CA LEU A 78 -23.27 3.91 -1.06
C LEU A 78 -23.78 3.78 0.39
N PRO A 79 -24.80 4.55 0.78
CA PRO A 79 -25.44 4.35 2.07
C PRO A 79 -25.96 2.92 2.15
N ARG A 80 -25.77 2.27 3.32
CA ARG A 80 -26.34 0.93 3.57
C ARG A 80 -27.81 0.95 3.16
N ARG A 81 -28.21 0.01 2.30
CA ARG A 81 -29.61 -0.11 1.86
C ARG A 81 -30.49 -0.18 3.11
N ARG A 82 -31.57 0.60 3.10
CA ARG A 82 -32.57 0.56 4.15
C ARG A 82 -33.12 -0.88 4.22
N PRO A 83 -33.30 -1.46 5.43
CA PRO A 83 -33.97 -2.75 5.57
C PRO A 83 -35.32 -2.72 4.84
N GLY A 84 -35.55 -3.66 3.92
CA GLY A 84 -36.76 -3.75 3.08
C GLY A 84 -36.67 -3.10 1.69
N ALA A 85 -35.51 -2.58 1.28
CA ALA A 85 -35.31 -2.14 -0.10
C ALA A 85 -35.33 -3.35 -1.06
N PRO A 86 -36.01 -3.26 -2.23
CA PRO A 86 -36.06 -4.36 -3.19
C PRO A 86 -34.67 -4.71 -3.69
N GLU A 87 -34.43 -6.00 -3.92
CA GLU A 87 -33.21 -6.50 -4.54
C GLU A 87 -33.20 -6.12 -6.01
N CYS A 88 -32.55 -4.99 -6.34
CA CYS A 88 -32.17 -4.76 -7.73
C CYS A 88 -31.05 -5.75 -8.09
N ASP A 89 -31.39 -6.79 -8.84
CA ASP A 89 -30.42 -7.61 -9.57
C ASP A 89 -29.69 -6.70 -10.56
N VAL A 90 -28.40 -6.46 -10.32
CA VAL A 90 -27.57 -5.71 -11.26
C VAL A 90 -26.86 -6.73 -12.13
N PRO A 91 -27.17 -6.81 -13.44
CA PRO A 91 -26.65 -7.87 -14.29
C PRO A 91 -25.26 -7.47 -14.79
N PHE A 92 -24.21 -8.03 -14.19
CA PHE A 92 -22.89 -8.06 -14.80
C PHE A 92 -22.23 -9.42 -14.58
#